data_AF-W1XP74-F1
#
_entry.id   AF-W1XP74-F1
#
_cell.length_a   1.000
_cell.length_b   1.000
_cell.length_c   1.000
_cell.angle_alpha   90.00
_cell.angle_beta   90.00
_cell.angle_gamma   90.00
#
_symmetry.space_group_name_H-M   'P 1'
#
loop_
_entity.id
_entity.type
_entity.pdbx_description
1 polymer ?
#
loop_
_entity_poly.entity_id
_entity_poly.type
_entity_poly.pdbx_seq_one_letter_code
_entity_poly.pdbx_strand_id
1 'polypeptide(L)' 'QSTGMAQWLQMTLSQKFGIAANIDFPLPASFIWDMFVRVLPEIPKESAFNKQSMSWKLMTLLPQLLDREDFTLLRHYLTD' A
#
# COMPACT_ATOMS: atom_id res chain seq x y z
N GLN A 1 -6.40 1.02 -11.21
CA GLN A 1 -6.79 2.39 -11.59
C GLN A 1 -5.58 3.10 -12.17
N SER A 2 -5.75 3.91 -13.23
CA SER A 2 -4.66 4.56 -13.95
C SER A 2 -4.68 6.08 -13.76
N THR A 3 -3.49 6.70 -13.88
CA THR A 3 -3.32 8.15 -13.92
C THR A 3 -4.10 8.81 -15.06
N GLY A 4 -4.27 8.11 -16.19
CA GLY A 4 -5.04 8.61 -17.34
C GLY A 4 -6.51 8.88 -17.05
N MET A 5 -7.15 8.08 -16.16
CA MET A 5 -8.53 8.34 -15.75
C MET A 5 -8.67 9.66 -14.98
N ALA A 6 -7.75 9.92 -14.04
CA ALA A 6 -7.75 11.16 -13.26
C ALA A 6 -7.55 12.38 -14.16
N GLN A 7 -6.62 12.30 -15.13
CA GLN A 7 -6.37 13.35 -16.10
C GLN A 7 -7.60 13.64 -16.98
N TRP A 8 -8.23 12.60 -17.53
CA TRP A 8 -9.42 12.76 -18.36
C TRP A 8 -10.58 13.39 -17.59
N LEU A 9 -10.79 12.98 -16.32
CA LEU A 9 -11.81 13.56 -15.45
C LEU A 9 -11.53 15.04 -15.16
N GLN A 10 -10.29 15.40 -14.81
CA GLN A 10 -9.90 16.79 -14.57
C GLN A 10 -10.17 17.69 -15.78
N MET A 11 -9.77 17.25 -16.98
CA MET A 11 -10.00 18.00 -18.22
C MET A 11 -11.50 18.13 -18.55
N THR A 12 -12.25 17.03 -18.40
CA THR A 12 -13.68 17.03 -18.74
C THR A 12 -14.47 17.92 -17.76
N LEU A 13 -14.12 17.89 -16.48
CA LEU A 13 -14.75 18.74 -15.47
C LEU A 13 -14.40 20.21 -15.65
N SER A 14 -13.14 20.54 -15.94
CA SER A 14 -12.74 21.95 -16.17
C SER A 14 -13.40 22.54 -17.40
N GLN A 15 -13.57 21.76 -18.48
CA GLN A 15 -14.29 22.21 -19.67
C GLN A 15 -15.77 22.50 -19.39
N LYS A 16 -16.42 21.72 -18.51
CA LYS A 16 -17.84 21.89 -18.19
C LYS A 16 -18.12 22.96 -17.12
N PHE A 17 -17.21 23.13 -16.17
CA PHE A 17 -17.42 24.00 -15.00
C PHE A 17 -16.49 25.23 -14.98
N GLY A 18 -15.64 25.40 -15.99
CA GLY A 18 -14.66 26.50 -16.09
C GLY A 18 -13.37 26.27 -15.29
N ILE A 19 -13.41 25.41 -14.27
CA ILE A 19 -12.26 25.02 -13.45
C ILE A 19 -12.49 23.63 -12.83
N ALA A 20 -11.44 22.85 -12.68
CA ALA A 20 -11.42 21.65 -11.85
C ALA A 20 -10.23 21.75 -10.89
N ALA A 21 -10.51 21.86 -9.60
CA ALA A 21 -9.50 22.05 -8.55
C ALA A 21 -9.91 21.29 -7.29
N ASN A 22 -8.94 20.95 -6.44
CA ASN A 22 -9.16 20.28 -5.15
C ASN A 22 -9.95 18.96 -5.24
N ILE A 23 -9.65 18.15 -6.27
CA ILE A 23 -10.24 16.81 -6.46
C ILE A 23 -9.17 15.77 -6.21
N ASP A 24 -9.42 14.90 -5.24
CA ASP A 24 -8.57 13.75 -4.97
C ASP A 24 -9.04 12.52 -5.77
N PHE A 25 -8.08 11.80 -6.35
CA PHE A 25 -8.32 10.53 -7.03
C PHE A 25 -7.57 9.40 -6.30
N PRO A 26 -7.97 9.06 -5.06
CA PRO A 26 -7.28 8.03 -4.30
C PRO A 26 -7.44 6.66 -4.97
N LEU A 27 -6.39 5.84 -4.88
CA LEU A 27 -6.51 4.42 -5.22
C LEU A 27 -7.50 3.75 -4.25
N PRO A 28 -8.18 2.66 -4.67
CA PRO A 28 -9.14 1.98 -3.80
C PRO A 28 -8.53 1.59 -2.45
N ALA A 29 -7.31 1.04 -2.45
CA ALA A 29 -6.62 0.65 -1.23
C ALA A 29 -6.31 1.83 -0.29
N SER A 30 -5.87 2.98 -0.82
CA SER A 30 -5.59 4.16 0.00
C SER A 30 -6.87 4.78 0.56
N PHE A 31 -7.97 4.75 -0.19
CA PHE A 31 -9.26 5.22 0.28
C PHE A 31 -9.82 4.36 1.43
N ILE A 32 -9.75 3.04 1.31
CA ILE A 32 -10.18 2.13 2.39
C ILE A 32 -9.36 2.35 3.67
N TRP A 33 -8.05 2.54 3.55
CA TRP A 33 -7.21 2.82 4.72
C TRP A 33 -7.54 4.18 5.36
N ASP A 34 -7.78 5.22 4.55
CA ASP A 34 -8.24 6.52 5.05
C ASP A 34 -9.57 6.38 5.83
N MET A 35 -10.50 5.54 5.37
CA MET A 35 -11.72 5.25 6.12
C MET A 35 -11.45 4.53 7.46
N PHE A 36 -10.50 3.59 7.52
CA PHE A 36 -10.12 2.96 8.79
C PHE A 36 -9.56 3.97 9.79
N VAL A 37 -8.68 4.87 9.35
CA VAL A 37 -8.11 5.93 10.19
C VAL A 37 -9.19 6.88 10.73
N ARG A 38 -10.23 7.16 9.94
CA ARG A 38 -11.30 8.09 10.32
C ARG A 38 -12.36 7.47 11.22
N VAL A 39 -12.70 6.20 10.99
CA VAL A 39 -13.86 5.55 11.63
C VAL A 39 -13.46 4.75 12.86
N LEU A 40 -12.30 4.10 12.85
CA LEU A 40 -11.86 3.26 13.95
C LEU A 40 -10.90 4.06 14.86
N PRO A 41 -11.00 3.90 16.19
CA PRO A 41 -10.08 4.55 17.11
C PRO A 41 -8.67 3.96 16.97
N GLU A 42 -7.66 4.80 17.21
CA GLU A 42 -6.24 4.41 17.37
C GLU A 42 -5.58 3.74 16.16
N ILE A 43 -6.12 3.91 14.94
CA ILE A 43 -5.46 3.43 13.73
C ILE A 43 -4.37 4.43 13.28
N PRO A 44 -3.11 3.99 13.09
CA PRO A 44 -2.05 4.87 12.62
C PRO A 44 -2.27 5.29 11.16
N LYS A 45 -1.78 6.49 10.80
CA LYS A 45 -1.90 7.04 9.44
C LYS A 45 -1.31 6.13 8.36
N GLU A 46 -0.27 5.38 8.70
CA GLU A 46 0.36 4.41 7.81
C GLU A 46 0.30 3.01 8.41
N SER A 47 0.08 2.01 7.55
CA SER A 47 0.10 0.61 7.96
C SER A 47 1.51 0.19 8.36
N ALA A 48 1.65 -0.42 9.54
CA ALA A 48 2.88 -1.08 9.99
C ALA A 48 3.25 -2.33 9.16
N PHE A 49 2.38 -2.70 8.22
CA PHE A 49 2.52 -3.81 7.28
C PHE A 49 2.63 -3.31 5.82
N ASN A 50 3.03 -2.04 5.62
CA ASN A 50 3.39 -1.58 4.28
C ASN A 50 4.57 -2.41 3.73
N LYS A 51 4.73 -2.39 2.40
CA LYS A 51 5.70 -3.23 1.68
C LYS A 51 7.11 -3.07 2.21
N GLN A 52 7.55 -1.83 2.43
CA GLN A 52 8.90 -1.50 2.87
C GLN A 52 9.16 -2.00 4.29
N SER A 53 8.25 -1.70 5.22
CA SER A 53 8.35 -2.18 6.61
C SER A 53 8.32 -3.70 6.69
N MET A 54 7.47 -4.36 5.88
CA MET A 54 7.41 -5.82 5.83
C MET A 54 8.70 -6.45 5.32
N SER A 55 9.33 -5.88 4.29
CA SER A 55 10.62 -6.38 3.81
C SER A 55 11.68 -6.39 4.91
N TRP A 56 11.81 -5.31 5.68
CA TRP A 56 12.76 -5.26 6.80
C TRP A 56 12.40 -6.21 7.93
N LYS A 57 11.12 -6.29 8.32
CA LYS A 57 10.65 -7.23 9.33
C LYS A 57 10.92 -8.69 8.93
N LEU A 58 10.66 -9.02 7.67
CA LEU A 58 10.94 -10.37 7.17
C LEU A 58 12.44 -10.65 7.10
N MET A 59 13.27 -9.68 6.74
CA MET A 59 14.73 -9.84 6.73
C MET A 59 15.29 -10.19 8.12
N THR A 60 14.72 -9.63 9.19
CA THR A 60 15.16 -9.96 10.57
C THR A 60 14.57 -11.26 11.10
N LEU A 61 13.34 -11.61 10.69
CA LEU A 61 12.64 -12.80 11.16
C LEU A 61 13.06 -14.08 10.41
N LEU A 62 13.22 -14.01 9.08
CA LEU A 62 13.51 -15.19 8.25
C LEU A 62 14.72 -16.00 8.74
N PRO A 63 15.89 -15.40 9.07
CA PRO A 63 17.04 -16.14 9.57
C PRO A 63 16.74 -16.99 10.82
N GLN A 64 15.86 -16.49 11.70
CA GLN A 64 15.47 -17.17 12.94
C GLN A 64 14.47 -18.31 12.69
N LEU A 65 13.82 -18.32 11.52
CA LEU A 65 12.81 -19.31 11.14
C LEU A 65 13.39 -20.42 10.26
N LEU A 66 14.61 -20.26 9.72
CA LEU A 66 15.17 -21.19 8.73
C LEU A 66 15.28 -22.62 9.25
N ASP A 67 15.52 -22.83 10.56
CA ASP A 67 15.67 -24.16 11.17
C ASP A 67 14.39 -24.98 11.21
N ARG A 68 13.23 -24.37 10.95
CA ARG A 68 11.94 -25.07 10.88
C ARG A 68 11.79 -25.85 9.58
N GLU A 69 11.11 -26.99 9.66
CA GLU A 69 10.88 -27.88 8.50
C GLU A 69 10.13 -27.17 7.36
N ASP A 70 9.15 -26.33 7.71
CA ASP A 70 8.38 -25.52 6.74
C ASP A 70 9.26 -24.59 5.88
N PHE A 71 10.44 -24.21 6.38
CA PHE A 71 11.35 -23.25 5.74
C PHE A 71 12.52 -23.94 5.03
N THR A 72 12.50 -25.26 4.88
CA THR A 72 13.60 -26.04 4.28
C THR A 72 14.01 -25.51 2.91
N LEU A 73 13.06 -25.20 2.02
CA LEU A 73 13.37 -24.63 0.69
C LEU A 73 14.09 -23.27 0.78
N LEU A 74 13.64 -22.40 1.67
CA LEU A 74 14.24 -21.09 1.88
C LEU A 74 15.62 -21.19 2.55
N ARG A 75 15.82 -22.17 3.45
CA ARG A 75 17.12 -22.44 4.05
C ARG A 75 18.14 -22.76 2.97
N HIS A 76 17.84 -23.73 2.11
CA HIS A 76 18.74 -24.13 1.02
C HIS A 76 19.05 -22.95 0.09
N TYR A 77 18.01 -22.21 -0.34
CA TYR A 77 18.18 -21.05 -1.22
C TYR A 77 19.07 -19.94 -0.66
N LEU A 78 19.08 -19.74 0.67
CA LEU A 78 19.85 -18.67 1.32
C LEU A 78 21.24 -19.10 1.79
N THR A 79 21.55 -20.40 1.79
CA THR A 79 22.88 -20.93 2.15
C THR A 79 23.75 -21.25 0.93
N ASP A 80 23.15 -21.35 -0.26
CA ASP A 80 23.85 -21.44 -1.55
C ASP A 80 24.30 -20.05 -2.06
#